data_AF-A0A518CME5-F1
#
_entry.id   AF-A0A518CME5-F1
#
_cell.length_a   1.000
_cell.length_b   1.000
_cell.length_c   1.000
_cell.angle_alpha   90.00
_cell.angle_beta   90.00
_cell.angle_gamma   90.00
#
_symmetry.space_group_name_H-M   'P 1'
#
loop_
_entity.id
_entity.type
_entity.pdbx_description
1 polymer ?
#
loop_
_entity_poly.entity_id
_entity_poly.type
_entity_poly.pdbx_seq_one_letter_code
_entity_poly.pdbx_strand_id
1 'polypeptide(L)' 'MMSELIDPVEEENFEEISSDEVDRVVSNLETLAETVESENIRAYLEDAINNIYYLVYDEEDLEDDIAEAA' A
#
# COMPACT_ATOMS: atom_id res chain seq x y z
N MET A 1 2.67 28.44 -25.45
CA MET A 1 3.09 27.02 -25.42
C MET A 1 2.70 26.49 -24.07
N MET A 2 1.93 25.41 -24.08
CA MET A 2 1.35 24.74 -22.93
C MET A 2 2.46 23.90 -22.28
N SER A 3 3.11 24.40 -21.23
CA SER A 3 3.94 23.59 -20.33
C SER A 3 4.19 24.36 -19.03
N GLU A 4 3.13 24.66 -18.29
CA GLU A 4 3.30 24.80 -16.84
C GLU A 4 3.29 23.38 -16.31
N LEU A 5 4.49 22.99 -15.90
CA LEU A 5 4.83 21.71 -15.32
C LEU A 5 3.90 21.41 -14.17
N ILE A 6 3.51 20.14 -14.12
CA ILE A 6 2.85 19.44 -13.02
C ILE A 6 3.33 20.02 -11.69
N ASP A 7 2.39 20.50 -10.89
CA ASP A 7 2.64 21.07 -9.57
C ASP A 7 3.24 19.97 -8.66
N PRO A 8 4.51 20.07 -8.22
CA PRO A 8 5.13 19.06 -7.36
C PRO A 8 4.61 19.09 -5.92
N VAL A 9 3.53 19.83 -5.63
CA VAL A 9 3.03 20.10 -4.27
C VAL A 9 1.87 19.16 -3.85
N GLU A 10 1.39 18.29 -4.73
CA GLU A 10 0.38 17.27 -4.38
C GLU A 10 0.95 15.87 -4.07
N GLU A 11 2.27 15.69 -4.05
CA GLU A 11 2.87 14.38 -3.71
C GLU A 11 2.93 14.10 -2.20
N GLU A 12 2.67 15.08 -1.33
CA GLU A 12 2.92 14.95 0.13
C GLU A 12 1.72 15.31 1.03
N ASN A 13 0.49 15.44 0.48
CA ASN A 13 -0.71 15.76 1.28
C ASN A 13 -1.66 14.56 1.48
N PHE A 14 -1.12 13.35 1.56
CA PHE A 14 -1.91 12.19 1.97
C PHE A 14 -1.98 12.13 3.51
N GLU A 15 -3.12 11.67 4.03
CA GLU A 15 -3.29 11.46 5.46
C GLU A 15 -2.34 10.34 5.94
N GLU A 16 -1.73 10.51 7.12
CA GLU A 16 -0.87 9.48 7.72
C GLU A 16 -1.70 8.23 8.02
N ILE A 17 -1.16 7.07 7.66
CA ILE A 17 -1.82 5.78 7.87
C ILE A 17 -1.56 5.31 9.30
N SER A 18 -2.62 5.01 10.04
CA SER A 18 -2.51 4.45 11.39
C SER A 18 -2.48 2.91 11.39
N SER A 19 -1.79 2.30 12.35
CA SER A 19 -1.78 0.84 12.52
C SER A 19 -3.17 0.25 12.73
N ASP A 20 -4.03 0.94 13.50
CA ASP A 20 -5.42 0.53 13.73
C ASP A 20 -6.24 0.48 12.43
N GLU A 21 -5.96 1.41 11.51
CA GLU A 21 -6.60 1.43 10.19
C GLU A 21 -6.11 0.27 9.32
N VAL A 22 -4.79 0.02 9.28
CA VAL A 22 -4.19 -1.13 8.58
C VAL A 22 -4.78 -2.44 9.07
N ASP A 23 -4.79 -2.67 10.39
CA ASP A 23 -5.33 -3.90 10.99
C ASP A 23 -6.79 -4.14 10.60
N ARG A 24 -7.60 -3.07 10.62
CA ARG A 24 -9.00 -3.14 10.20
C ARG A 24 -9.15 -3.48 8.72
N VAL A 25 -8.35 -2.86 7.85
CA VAL A 25 -8.41 -3.08 6.40
C VAL A 25 -7.94 -4.49 6.06
N VAL A 26 -6.81 -4.93 6.61
CA VAL A 26 -6.28 -6.29 6.45
C VAL A 26 -7.32 -7.32 6.84
N SER A 27 -7.92 -7.20 8.03
CA SER A 27 -8.95 -8.15 8.49
C SER A 27 -10.16 -8.24 7.56
N ASN A 28 -10.59 -7.11 6.99
CA ASN A 28 -11.70 -7.10 6.01
C ASN A 28 -11.30 -7.75 4.69
N LEU A 29 -10.07 -7.54 4.22
CA LEU A 29 -9.57 -8.14 2.99
C LEU A 29 -9.37 -9.65 3.15
N GLU A 30 -8.87 -10.12 4.29
CA GLU A 30 -8.77 -11.54 4.62
C GLU A 30 -10.15 -12.21 4.58
N THR A 31 -11.11 -11.60 5.27
CA THR A 31 -12.51 -12.07 5.27
C THR A 31 -13.08 -12.12 3.85
N LEU A 32 -12.81 -11.10 3.03
CA LEU A 32 -13.24 -11.09 1.64
C LEU A 32 -12.57 -12.21 0.83
N ALA A 33 -11.26 -12.40 0.99
CA ALA A 33 -10.48 -13.44 0.30
C ALA A 33 -11.00 -14.85 0.58
N GLU A 34 -11.45 -15.12 1.82
CA GLU A 34 -12.09 -16.38 2.21
C GLU A 34 -13.42 -16.64 1.49
N THR A 35 -14.16 -15.58 1.15
CA THR A 35 -15.47 -15.71 0.48
C THR A 35 -15.37 -15.82 -1.05
N VAL A 36 -14.19 -15.54 -1.62
CA VAL A 36 -13.97 -15.52 -3.06
C VAL A 36 -13.58 -16.91 -3.56
N GLU A 37 -14.34 -17.43 -4.53
CA GLU A 37 -14.05 -18.73 -5.17
C GLU A 37 -12.97 -18.64 -6.27
N SER A 38 -12.81 -17.47 -6.89
CA SER A 38 -11.85 -17.24 -7.97
C SER A 38 -10.43 -17.11 -7.44
N GLU A 39 -9.55 -18.03 -7.82
CA GLU A 39 -8.13 -18.03 -7.45
C GLU A 39 -7.43 -16.73 -7.88
N ASN A 40 -7.72 -16.23 -9.08
CA ASN A 40 -7.14 -14.97 -9.57
C ASN A 40 -7.52 -13.78 -8.68
N ILE A 41 -8.78 -13.73 -8.24
CA ILE A 41 -9.25 -12.63 -7.38
C ILE A 41 -8.66 -12.77 -5.98
N ARG A 42 -8.52 -14.00 -5.47
CA ARG A 42 -7.87 -14.25 -4.18
C ARG A 42 -6.42 -13.80 -4.18
N ALA A 43 -5.66 -14.11 -5.23
CA ALA A 43 -4.27 -13.65 -5.37
C ALA A 43 -4.16 -12.12 -5.31
N TYR A 44 -5.04 -11.39 -6.00
CA TYR A 44 -5.05 -9.92 -5.91
C TYR A 44 -5.36 -9.40 -4.51
N LEU A 45 -6.22 -10.09 -3.76
CA LEU A 45 -6.55 -9.70 -2.38
C LEU A 45 -5.39 -10.00 -1.43
N GLU A 46 -4.71 -11.13 -1.60
CA GLU A 46 -3.51 -11.50 -0.85
C GLU A 46 -2.36 -10.50 -1.10
N ASP A 47 -2.12 -10.12 -2.35
CA ASP A 47 -1.12 -9.08 -2.69
C ASP A 47 -1.48 -7.73 -2.05
N ALA A 48 -2.75 -7.34 -2.08
CA ALA A 48 -3.22 -6.10 -1.46
C ALA A 48 -3.04 -6.10 0.06
N ILE A 49 -3.34 -7.22 0.73
CA ILE A 49 -3.14 -7.39 2.18
C ILE A 49 -1.67 -7.16 2.52
N ASN A 50 -0.76 -7.82 1.80
CA ASN A 50 0.67 -7.69 2.04
C ASN A 50 1.13 -6.24 1.85
N ASN A 51 0.76 -5.62 0.73
CA ASN A 51 1.13 -4.23 0.44
C ASN A 51 0.65 -3.26 1.53
N ILE A 52 -0.58 -3.43 2.02
CA ILE A 52 -1.14 -2.56 3.05
C ILE A 52 -0.49 -2.79 4.41
N TYR A 53 -0.18 -4.05 4.74
CA TYR A 53 0.56 -4.39 5.96
C TYR A 53 1.94 -3.71 5.97
N TYR A 54 2.63 -3.70 4.83
CA TYR A 54 3.95 -3.08 4.72
C TYR A 54 3.95 -1.56 4.86
N LEU A 55 2.82 -0.87 4.66
CA LEU A 55 2.73 0.59 4.81
C LEU A 55 2.99 1.08 6.24
N VAL A 56 2.83 0.23 7.25
CA VAL A 56 3.03 0.59 8.67
C VAL A 56 4.10 -0.27 9.33
N TYR A 57 4.28 -1.51 8.87
CA TYR A 57 5.17 -2.47 9.53
C TYR A 57 6.51 -2.70 8.82
N ASP A 58 6.71 -2.13 7.61
CA ASP A 58 7.96 -2.23 6.83
C ASP A 58 8.73 -0.89 6.73
N GLU A 59 8.36 0.12 7.51
CA GLU A 59 9.15 1.37 7.60
C GLU A 59 10.59 1.12 8.12
N GLU A 60 10.91 -0.07 8.66
CA GLU A 60 12.28 -0.46 9.01
C GLU A 60 13.11 -1.05 7.84
N ASP A 61 12.50 -1.47 6.72
CA ASP A 61 13.21 -2.15 5.62
C ASP A 61 13.21 -1.37 4.28
N LEU A 62 12.37 -0.34 4.10
CA LEU A 62 12.32 0.46 2.85
C LEU A 62 13.44 1.51 2.68
N GLU A 63 14.23 1.80 3.72
CA GLU A 63 15.40 2.69 3.60
C GLU A 63 16.62 2.00 2.95
N ASP A 64 16.73 0.67 3.02
CA ASP A 64 17.92 -0.04 2.51
C ASP A 64 17.85 -0.35 0.99
N ASP A 65 16.65 -0.48 0.40
CA ASP A 65 16.50 -0.77 -1.03
C ASP A 65 16.66 0.48 -1.95
N ILE A 66 16.56 1.69 -1.39
CA ILE A 66 16.81 2.94 -2.15
C ILE A 66 18.30 3.32 -2.12
N ALA A 67 19.06 2.84 -1.13
CA ALA A 67 20.48 3.16 -0.99
C ALA A 67 21.42 2.34 -1.89
N GLU A 68 21.02 1.16 -2.39
CA GLU A 68 21.87 0.33 -3.27
C GLU A 68 21.81 0.75 -4.76
N ALA A 69 20.95 1.71 -5.12
CA ALA A 69 20.83 2.23 -6.48
C ALA A 69 21.48 3.62 -6.72
N ALA A 70 22.22 4.17 -5.74
CA ALA A 70 22.84 5.51 -5.81
C ALA A 70 24.38 5.49 -5.87
#